data_AF-A0A821F665-F1
#
_entry.id   AF-A0A821F665-F1
#
_cell.length_a   1.000
_cell.length_b   1.000
_cell.length_c   1.000
_cell.angle_alpha   90.00
_cell.angle_beta   90.00
_cell.angle_gamma   90.00
#
_symmetry.space_group_name_H-M   'P 1'
#
loop_
_entity.id
_entity.type
_entity.pdbx_description
1 polymer ?
#
loop_
_entity_poly.entity_id
_entity_poly.type
_entity_poly.pdbx_seq_one_letter_code
_entity_poly.pdbx_strand_id
1 'polypeptide(L)'
;MFGVKIRLHRPLLILALIICFLLILILYSQRKKSSIEKIDIDNDEDINLIDLFNVAFKLTYQAGLTIKKIKKTKKNFKKIFKKKSFKNLPSEPVTIADLISHSIITNGLKNKFKNLQIISEEKDQINNEDFQFLQQEFNIENRSPNIPFIQNDQNLMTVPLSSVAIWLDPLDATKEFTGFIFI
;
A
#
# COMPACT_ATOMS: atom_id res chain seq x y z
N MET A 1 58.85 -20.75 28.68
CA MET A 1 58.17 -20.53 27.38
C MET A 1 58.00 -21.86 26.68
N PHE A 2 56.82 -22.47 26.75
CA PHE A 2 56.54 -23.71 26.00
C PHE A 2 55.88 -23.35 24.67
N GLY A 3 56.65 -23.42 23.58
CA GLY A 3 56.13 -23.31 22.22
C GLY A 3 55.59 -24.65 21.77
N VAL A 4 54.27 -24.81 21.76
CA VAL A 4 53.62 -26.01 21.21
C VAL A 4 53.73 -25.96 19.68
N LYS A 5 54.61 -26.80 19.10
CA LYS A 5 54.66 -27.04 17.66
C LYS A 5 53.52 -27.98 17.27
N ILE A 6 52.42 -27.41 16.79
CA ILE A 6 51.29 -28.19 16.28
C ILE A 6 51.67 -28.76 14.91
N ARG A 7 51.88 -30.08 14.82
CA ARG A 7 52.03 -30.78 13.54
C ARG A 7 50.64 -30.99 12.93
N LEU A 8 50.34 -30.18 11.92
CA LEU A 8 49.04 -30.22 11.25
C LEU A 8 48.99 -31.42 10.29
N HIS A 9 48.16 -32.41 10.61
CA HIS A 9 47.96 -33.57 9.75
C HIS A 9 47.16 -33.16 8.51
N ARG A 10 47.73 -33.38 7.32
CA ARG A 10 47.14 -33.08 6.01
C ARG A 10 45.66 -33.49 5.86
N PRO A 11 45.20 -34.68 6.32
CA PRO A 11 43.76 -35.04 6.22
C PRO A 11 42.86 -34.18 7.12
N LEU A 12 43.35 -33.71 8.27
CA LEU A 12 42.60 -32.86 9.19
C LEU A 12 42.33 -31.46 8.59
N LEU A 13 43.29 -30.95 7.82
CA LEU A 13 43.18 -29.68 7.12
C LEU A 13 42.13 -29.76 6.00
N ILE A 14 42.12 -30.88 5.26
CA ILE A 14 41.10 -31.13 4.21
C ILE A 14 39.71 -31.22 4.83
N LEU A 15 39.56 -31.93 5.96
CA LEU A 15 38.28 -32.03 6.66
C LEU A 15 37.77 -30.65 7.15
N ALA A 16 38.66 -29.82 7.69
CA ALA A 16 38.32 -28.47 8.13
C ALA A 16 37.85 -27.57 6.97
N LEU A 17 38.48 -27.69 5.79
CA LEU A 17 38.06 -26.95 4.59
C LEU A 17 36.69 -27.40 4.09
N ILE A 18 36.39 -28.71 4.12
CA ILE A 18 35.07 -29.24 3.74
C ILE A 18 33.98 -28.70 4.67
N ILE A 19 34.22 -28.70 5.99
CA ILE A 19 33.28 -28.16 6.99
C ILE A 19 33.07 -26.66 6.77
N CYS A 20 34.13 -25.90 6.51
CA CYS A 20 34.05 -24.47 6.23
C CYS A 20 33.24 -24.19 4.95
N PHE A 21 33.45 -24.97 3.89
CA PHE A 21 32.67 -24.86 2.65
C PHE A 21 31.18 -25.18 2.86
N LEU A 22 30.87 -26.21 3.66
CA LEU A 22 29.49 -26.57 4.00
C LEU A 22 28.80 -25.46 4.82
N LEU A 23 29.51 -24.85 5.77
CA LEU A 23 29.03 -23.68 6.52
C LEU A 23 28.73 -22.49 5.60
N ILE A 24 29.61 -22.21 4.64
CA ILE A 24 29.41 -21.14 3.65
C ILE A 24 28.17 -21.43 2.80
N LEU A 25 27.96 -22.69 2.36
CA LEU A 25 26.76 -23.08 1.62
C LEU A 25 25.48 -22.93 2.44
N ILE A 26 25.50 -23.29 3.73
CA ILE A 26 24.35 -23.11 4.63
C ILE A 26 24.03 -21.62 4.79
N LEU A 27 25.04 -20.77 5.02
CA LEU A 27 24.85 -19.31 5.14
C LEU A 27 24.35 -18.69 3.83
N TYR A 28 24.86 -19.16 2.68
CA TYR A 28 24.39 -18.72 1.37
C TYR A 28 22.94 -19.14 1.10
N SER A 29 22.55 -20.36 1.48
CA SER A 29 21.17 -20.82 1.40
C SER A 29 20.24 -20.04 2.32
N GLN A 30 20.70 -19.61 3.49
CA GLN A 30 19.91 -18.76 4.40
C GLN A 30 19.75 -17.34 3.86
N ARG A 31 20.76 -16.78 3.17
CA ARG A 31 20.65 -15.48 2.48
C ARG A 31 19.63 -15.51 1.33
N LYS A 32 19.59 -16.60 0.53
CA LYS A 32 18.54 -16.75 -0.51
C LYS A 32 17.13 -16.85 0.08
N LYS A 33 17.00 -17.29 1.33
CA LYS A 33 15.71 -17.41 2.03
C LYS A 33 15.20 -16.10 2.64
N SER A 34 16.02 -15.03 2.68
CA SER A 34 15.59 -13.71 3.15
C SER A 34 15.20 -12.73 2.02
N SER A 35 15.22 -13.17 0.76
CA SER A 35 14.91 -12.31 -0.41
C SER A 35 13.89 -12.93 -1.35
N ILE A 36 13.32 -14.08 -0.98
CA ILE A 36 12.13 -14.61 -1.60
C ILE A 36 11.05 -14.43 -0.54
N GLU A 37 10.31 -13.33 -0.62
CA GLU A 37 8.96 -13.27 -0.08
C GLU A 37 8.29 -14.58 -0.51
N LYS A 38 7.99 -15.44 0.46
CA LYS A 38 6.99 -16.45 0.25
C LYS A 38 5.75 -15.68 -0.16
N ILE A 39 5.43 -15.75 -1.45
CA ILE A 39 4.06 -15.58 -1.90
C ILE A 39 3.36 -16.74 -1.21
N ASP A 40 2.71 -16.45 -0.08
CA ASP A 40 1.85 -17.38 0.64
C ASP A 40 0.65 -17.65 -0.28
N ILE A 41 0.85 -18.59 -1.20
CA ILE A 41 -0.22 -19.29 -1.91
C ILE A 41 -0.83 -20.21 -0.84
N ASP A 42 -2.13 -20.07 -0.57
CA ASP A 42 -2.98 -20.92 0.29
C ASP A 42 -3.25 -20.54 1.76
N ASN A 43 -3.06 -19.29 2.18
CA ASN A 43 -3.84 -18.77 3.32
C ASN A 43 -4.77 -17.66 2.83
N ASP A 44 -5.89 -18.05 2.21
CA ASP A 44 -6.97 -17.11 1.91
C ASP A 44 -7.59 -16.64 3.24
N GLU A 45 -7.18 -15.45 3.68
CA GLU A 45 -7.61 -14.88 4.94
C GLU A 45 -9.11 -14.59 4.88
N ASP A 46 -9.88 -15.20 5.79
CA ASP A 46 -11.27 -14.85 5.95
C ASP A 46 -11.40 -13.44 6.54
N ILE A 47 -12.18 -12.58 5.86
CA ILE A 47 -12.45 -11.22 6.32
C ILE A 47 -13.92 -11.03 6.65
N ASN A 48 -14.18 -10.22 7.67
CA ASN A 48 -15.51 -9.77 8.00
C ASN A 48 -15.88 -8.52 7.18
N LEU A 49 -16.99 -8.56 6.45
CA LEU A 49 -17.42 -7.43 5.61
C LEU A 49 -17.81 -6.18 6.40
N ILE A 50 -18.24 -6.31 7.67
CA ILE A 50 -18.51 -5.17 8.56
C ILE A 50 -17.19 -4.47 8.91
N ASP A 51 -16.13 -5.24 9.20
CA ASP A 51 -14.80 -4.68 9.44
C ASP A 51 -14.26 -3.98 8.19
N LEU A 52 -14.42 -4.59 7.01
CA LEU A 52 -14.05 -3.98 5.73
C LEU A 52 -14.81 -2.66 5.51
N PHE A 53 -16.12 -2.67 5.73
CA PHE A 53 -16.97 -1.48 5.63
C PHE A 53 -16.50 -0.37 6.58
N ASN A 54 -16.29 -0.69 7.86
CA ASN A 54 -15.88 0.27 8.88
C ASN A 54 -14.53 0.93 8.52
N VAL A 55 -13.58 0.15 8.01
CA VAL A 55 -12.29 0.65 7.53
C VAL A 55 -12.45 1.52 6.30
N ALA A 56 -13.14 1.04 5.26
CA ALA A 56 -13.37 1.78 4.02
C ALA A 56 -14.09 3.11 4.29
N PHE A 57 -15.14 3.07 5.10
CA PHE A 57 -15.92 4.24 5.48
C PHE A 57 -15.06 5.30 6.19
N LYS A 58 -14.20 4.90 7.14
CA LYS A 58 -13.27 5.81 7.82
C LYS A 58 -12.30 6.46 6.82
N LEU A 59 -11.73 5.68 5.91
CA LEU A 59 -10.76 6.17 4.92
C LEU A 59 -11.41 7.13 3.93
N THR A 60 -12.60 6.80 3.42
CA THR A 60 -13.37 7.67 2.52
C THR A 60 -13.75 8.98 3.21
N TYR A 61 -14.13 8.95 4.48
CA TYR A 61 -14.39 10.17 5.24
C TYR A 61 -13.14 11.06 5.35
N GLN A 62 -11.98 10.47 5.68
CA GLN A 62 -10.70 11.18 5.74
C GLN A 62 -10.31 11.78 4.37
N ALA A 63 -10.48 11.01 3.30
CA ALA A 63 -10.28 11.48 1.93
C ALA A 63 -11.20 12.66 1.59
N GLY A 64 -12.49 12.58 1.91
CA GLY A 64 -13.47 13.66 1.69
C GLY A 64 -13.13 14.95 2.44
N LEU A 65 -12.72 14.86 3.71
CA LEU A 65 -12.23 16.02 4.46
C LEU A 65 -11.00 16.64 3.80
N THR A 66 -10.10 15.79 3.32
CA THR A 66 -8.89 16.21 2.63
C THR A 66 -9.21 16.92 1.32
N ILE A 67 -10.03 16.32 0.45
CA ILE A 67 -10.53 16.95 -0.79
C ILE A 67 -11.14 18.32 -0.50
N LYS A 68 -11.96 18.45 0.56
CA LYS A 68 -12.56 19.72 0.97
C LYS A 68 -11.52 20.76 1.38
N LYS A 69 -10.49 20.38 2.16
CA LYS A 69 -9.39 21.27 2.55
C LYS A 69 -8.62 21.73 1.32
N ILE A 70 -8.26 20.78 0.45
CA ILE A 70 -7.54 21.03 -0.78
C ILE A 70 -8.33 22.02 -1.67
N LYS A 71 -9.63 21.81 -1.90
CA LYS A 71 -10.51 22.73 -2.65
C LYS A 71 -10.51 24.16 -2.08
N LYS A 72 -10.51 24.32 -0.76
CA LYS A 72 -10.48 25.64 -0.11
C LYS A 72 -9.18 26.41 -0.33
N THR A 73 -8.04 25.73 -0.47
CA THR A 73 -6.75 26.41 -0.65
C THR A 73 -6.58 27.06 -2.03
N LYS A 74 -7.42 26.72 -3.02
CA LYS A 74 -7.32 27.16 -4.43
C LYS A 74 -5.94 26.90 -5.09
N LYS A 75 -5.02 26.18 -4.45
CA LYS A 75 -3.70 25.81 -4.99
C LYS A 75 -3.79 24.70 -6.06
N ASN A 76 -4.99 24.14 -6.30
CA ASN A 76 -5.25 22.93 -7.07
C ASN A 76 -5.07 22.99 -8.58
N PHE A 77 -5.01 24.17 -9.18
CA PHE A 77 -5.13 24.26 -10.64
C PHE A 77 -3.79 24.13 -11.37
N LYS A 78 -2.66 24.04 -10.65
CA LYS A 78 -1.32 24.08 -11.27
C LYS A 78 -0.69 22.72 -11.62
N LYS A 79 -1.24 21.60 -11.12
CA LYS A 79 -0.79 20.24 -11.48
C LYS A 79 -1.98 19.42 -11.99
N ILE A 80 -2.52 19.83 -13.14
CA ILE A 80 -3.44 18.99 -13.90
C ILE A 80 -2.58 18.03 -14.71
N PHE A 81 -2.52 16.76 -14.30
CA PHE A 81 -1.93 15.72 -15.13
C PHE A 81 -2.97 15.29 -16.15
N LYS A 82 -2.58 15.17 -17.42
CA LYS A 82 -3.46 14.63 -18.45
C LYS A 82 -3.42 13.11 -18.36
N LYS A 83 -4.56 12.48 -18.07
CA LYS A 83 -4.70 11.04 -18.19
C LYS A 83 -4.53 10.64 -19.66
N LYS A 84 -3.75 9.59 -19.95
CA LYS A 84 -3.67 9.03 -21.30
C LYS A 84 -5.06 8.48 -21.65
N SER A 85 -5.73 9.15 -22.58
CA SER A 85 -7.00 8.68 -23.11
C SER A 85 -6.79 7.66 -24.23
N PHE A 86 -7.73 6.73 -24.38
CA PHE A 86 -7.87 5.95 -25.61
C PHE A 86 -8.17 6.90 -26.78
N LYS A 87 -7.76 6.52 -28.00
CA LYS A 87 -7.72 7.35 -29.23
C LYS A 87 -8.94 8.24 -29.52
N ASN A 88 -10.10 7.99 -28.91
CA ASN A 88 -11.37 8.69 -29.15
C ASN A 88 -12.05 9.30 -27.90
N LEU A 89 -11.46 9.23 -26.70
CA LEU A 89 -12.03 9.87 -25.50
C LEU A 89 -11.31 11.19 -25.17
N PRO A 90 -12.01 12.21 -24.64
CA PRO A 90 -11.36 13.41 -24.12
C PRO A 90 -10.36 13.06 -23.00
N SER A 91 -9.21 13.73 -22.97
CA SER A 91 -8.31 13.64 -21.81
C SER A 91 -9.05 14.12 -20.57
N GLU A 92 -9.07 13.30 -19.53
CA GLU A 92 -9.55 13.70 -18.21
C GLU A 92 -8.42 14.35 -17.41
N PRO A 93 -8.72 15.44 -16.68
CA PRO A 93 -7.77 16.02 -15.76
C PRO A 93 -7.63 15.10 -14.54
N VAL A 94 -6.40 14.96 -14.06
CA VAL A 94 -6.11 14.37 -12.74
C VAL A 94 -5.50 15.47 -11.89
N THR A 95 -5.99 15.61 -10.66
CA THR A 95 -5.53 16.62 -9.70
C THR A 95 -4.83 15.99 -8.51
N ILE A 96 -4.22 16.85 -7.69
CA ILE A 96 -3.66 16.45 -6.39
C ILE A 96 -4.74 15.84 -5.48
N ALA A 97 -6.02 16.25 -5.63
CA ALA A 97 -7.11 15.71 -4.83
C ALA A 97 -7.40 14.23 -5.19
N ASP A 98 -7.41 13.89 -6.48
CA ASP A 98 -7.58 12.51 -6.96
C ASP A 98 -6.46 11.61 -6.41
N LEU A 99 -5.21 12.05 -6.58
CA LEU A 99 -4.03 11.28 -6.18
C LEU A 99 -3.90 11.09 -4.66
N ILE A 100 -4.22 12.12 -3.87
CA ILE A 100 -4.21 12.01 -2.40
C ILE A 100 -5.36 11.14 -1.92
N SER A 101 -6.57 11.32 -2.48
CA SER A 101 -7.74 10.49 -2.14
C SER A 101 -7.44 9.02 -2.42
N HIS A 102 -6.88 8.73 -3.60
CA HIS A 102 -6.42 7.40 -3.99
C HIS A 102 -5.46 6.85 -2.94
N SER A 103 -4.39 7.60 -2.64
CA SER A 103 -3.34 7.17 -1.71
C SER A 103 -3.87 6.91 -0.28
N ILE A 104 -4.77 7.76 0.23
CA ILE A 104 -5.39 7.56 1.56
C ILE A 104 -6.15 6.23 1.59
N ILE A 105 -7.00 6.00 0.60
CA ILE A 105 -7.90 4.85 0.58
C ILE A 105 -7.12 3.56 0.28
N THR A 106 -6.29 3.55 -0.76
CA THR A 106 -5.55 2.34 -1.15
C THR A 106 -4.53 1.93 -0.10
N ASN A 107 -3.76 2.88 0.46
CA ASN A 107 -2.76 2.55 1.47
C ASN A 107 -3.43 2.16 2.79
N GLY A 108 -4.51 2.85 3.18
CA GLY A 108 -5.28 2.50 4.36
C GLY A 108 -5.89 1.10 4.29
N LEU A 109 -6.48 0.74 3.15
CA LEU A 109 -7.04 -0.60 2.92
C LEU A 109 -5.94 -1.66 2.91
N LYS A 110 -4.84 -1.45 2.17
CA LYS A 110 -3.74 -2.42 2.10
C LYS A 110 -2.97 -2.57 3.42
N ASN A 111 -2.95 -1.54 4.26
CA ASN A 111 -2.38 -1.66 5.61
C ASN A 111 -3.17 -2.62 6.50
N LYS A 112 -4.49 -2.76 6.28
CA LYS A 112 -5.35 -3.67 7.05
C LYS A 112 -5.56 -5.02 6.35
N PHE A 113 -5.74 -5.01 5.03
CA PHE A 113 -6.04 -6.16 4.18
C PHE A 113 -5.00 -6.25 3.07
N LYS A 114 -3.82 -6.82 3.39
CA LYS A 114 -2.62 -6.77 2.54
C LYS A 114 -2.86 -7.27 1.11
N ASN A 115 -3.67 -8.32 0.99
CA ASN A 115 -3.93 -9.01 -0.27
C ASN A 115 -5.27 -8.61 -0.94
N LEU A 116 -5.94 -7.56 -0.44
CA LEU A 116 -7.21 -7.11 -1.00
C LEU A 116 -7.03 -6.61 -2.44
N GLN A 117 -7.86 -7.11 -3.36
CA GLN A 117 -7.88 -6.64 -4.73
C GLN A 117 -8.56 -5.26 -4.79
N ILE A 118 -7.82 -4.25 -5.24
CA ILE A 118 -8.33 -2.89 -5.43
C ILE A 118 -8.13 -2.51 -6.90
N ILE A 119 -9.24 -2.24 -7.59
CA ILE A 119 -9.31 -1.79 -8.98
C ILE A 119 -9.65 -0.31 -8.92
N SER A 120 -8.64 0.55 -9.07
CA SER A 120 -8.85 2.00 -9.02
C SER A 120 -8.77 2.65 -10.40
N GLU A 121 -9.57 3.70 -10.59
CA GLU A 121 -9.46 4.60 -11.72
C GLU A 121 -8.04 5.20 -11.84
N GLU A 122 -7.47 5.60 -10.71
CA GLU A 122 -6.12 6.18 -10.65
C GLU A 122 -5.07 5.08 -10.53
N LYS A 123 -4.05 5.15 -11.38
CA LYS A 123 -2.97 4.16 -11.45
C LYS A 123 -1.67 4.65 -10.80
N ASP A 124 -1.50 5.96 -10.74
CA ASP A 124 -0.31 6.58 -10.22
C ASP A 124 -0.46 6.75 -8.70
N GLN A 125 0.55 6.29 -7.95
CA GLN A 125 0.64 6.56 -6.52
C GLN A 125 1.52 7.76 -6.28
N ILE A 126 1.13 8.61 -5.33
CA ILE A 126 2.02 9.61 -4.78
C ILE A 126 3.10 8.86 -3.99
N ASN A 127 4.37 9.21 -4.21
CA ASN A 127 5.45 8.63 -3.40
C ASN A 127 5.26 9.02 -1.92
N ASN A 128 5.89 8.27 -1.01
CA ASN A 128 5.68 8.48 0.42
C ASN A 128 6.12 9.87 0.91
N GLU A 129 7.17 10.44 0.32
CA GLU A 129 7.71 11.76 0.69
C GLU A 129 6.72 12.88 0.33
N ASP A 130 6.24 12.88 -0.91
CA ASP A 130 5.21 13.79 -1.41
C ASP A 130 3.91 13.61 -0.62
N PHE A 131 3.54 12.38 -0.30
CA PHE A 131 2.34 12.12 0.51
C PHE A 131 2.48 12.69 1.93
N GLN A 132 3.63 12.53 2.58
CA GLN A 132 3.90 13.13 3.88
C GLN A 132 3.90 14.66 3.83
N PHE A 133 4.52 15.24 2.79
CA PHE A 133 4.48 16.68 2.57
C PHE A 133 3.04 17.19 2.43
N LEU A 134 2.21 16.52 1.63
CA LEU A 134 0.82 16.90 1.41
C LEU A 134 -0.03 16.68 2.67
N GLN A 135 0.24 15.64 3.45
CA GLN A 135 -0.38 15.46 4.77
C GLN A 135 -0.12 16.63 5.69
N GLN A 136 1.13 17.12 5.72
CA GLN A 136 1.51 18.28 6.52
C GLN A 136 0.87 19.56 5.96
N GLU A 137 0.95 19.79 4.64
CA GLU A 137 0.42 20.99 3.99
C GLU A 137 -1.10 21.14 4.20
N PHE A 138 -1.85 20.05 4.08
CA PHE A 138 -3.30 20.05 4.25
C PHE A 138 -3.75 19.68 5.67
N ASN A 139 -2.82 19.55 6.61
CA ASN A 139 -3.07 19.12 7.98
C ASN A 139 -4.05 17.92 8.02
N ILE A 140 -3.74 16.87 7.26
CA ILE A 140 -4.54 15.65 7.20
C ILE A 140 -4.43 15.00 8.58
N GLU A 141 -5.49 15.16 9.38
CA GLU A 141 -5.50 14.64 10.74
C GLU A 141 -5.61 13.13 10.71
N ASN A 142 -4.65 12.44 11.35
CA ASN A 142 -4.76 11.00 11.66
C ASN A 142 -5.83 10.71 12.72
N ARG A 143 -6.58 11.72 13.17
CA ARG A 143 -7.62 11.54 14.16
C ARG A 143 -8.72 10.69 13.56
N SER A 144 -9.03 9.60 14.24
CA SER A 144 -10.21 8.80 13.92
C SER A 144 -11.40 9.71 14.22
N PRO A 145 -12.15 10.15 13.21
CA PRO A 145 -13.37 10.89 13.47
C PRO A 145 -14.28 10.01 14.35
N ASN A 146 -14.99 10.63 15.31
CA ASN A 146 -15.93 9.91 16.16
C ASN A 146 -17.18 9.59 15.32
N ILE A 147 -17.07 8.60 14.44
CA ILE A 147 -18.14 8.17 13.57
C ILE A 147 -18.71 6.87 14.14
N PRO A 148 -20.05 6.75 14.28
CA PRO A 148 -20.66 5.47 14.63
C PRO A 148 -20.18 4.35 13.70
N PHE A 149 -19.51 3.37 14.30
CA PHE A 149 -19.17 2.12 13.65
C PHE A 149 -20.34 1.15 13.79
N ILE A 150 -20.53 0.32 12.77
CA ILE A 150 -21.45 -0.81 12.88
C ILE A 150 -20.79 -1.81 13.82
N GLN A 151 -21.48 -2.17 14.91
CA GLN A 151 -21.00 -3.21 15.83
C GLN A 151 -20.98 -4.54 15.09
N ASN A 152 -19.85 -5.24 15.19
CA ASN A 152 -19.64 -6.51 14.51
C ASN A 152 -20.25 -7.64 15.36
N ASP A 153 -21.33 -8.25 14.88
CA ASP A 153 -21.76 -9.57 15.35
C ASP A 153 -20.84 -10.60 14.71
N GLN A 154 -19.92 -11.14 15.52
CA GLN A 154 -18.65 -11.77 15.14
C GLN A 154 -18.72 -12.94 14.13
N ASN A 155 -19.90 -13.40 13.72
CA ASN A 155 -20.10 -14.50 12.76
C ASN A 155 -20.97 -14.16 11.55
N LEU A 156 -21.43 -12.92 11.38
CA LEU A 156 -22.19 -12.52 10.20
C LEU A 156 -21.25 -11.91 9.15
N MET A 157 -21.41 -12.35 7.89
CA MET A 157 -20.73 -11.79 6.71
C MET A 157 -19.20 -11.96 6.67
N THR A 158 -18.69 -13.10 7.15
CA THR A 158 -17.31 -13.50 6.88
C THR A 158 -17.21 -14.16 5.50
N VAL A 159 -16.25 -13.72 4.69
CA VAL A 159 -15.97 -14.27 3.35
C VAL A 159 -14.46 -14.38 3.13
N PRO A 160 -13.99 -15.30 2.26
CA PRO A 160 -12.59 -15.36 1.91
C PRO A 160 -12.16 -14.06 1.20
N LEU A 161 -11.01 -13.49 1.56
CA LEU A 161 -10.52 -12.24 0.99
C LEU A 161 -10.38 -12.30 -0.53
N SER A 162 -10.01 -13.47 -1.09
CA SER A 162 -9.89 -13.66 -2.54
C SER A 162 -11.22 -13.48 -3.29
N SER A 163 -12.36 -13.57 -2.60
CA SER A 163 -13.69 -13.36 -3.19
C SER A 163 -14.10 -11.89 -3.25
N VAL A 164 -13.28 -10.98 -2.69
CA VAL A 164 -13.60 -9.55 -2.55
C VAL A 164 -12.69 -8.70 -3.42
N ALA A 165 -13.31 -7.82 -4.22
CA ALA A 165 -12.61 -6.76 -4.94
C ALA A 165 -13.29 -5.41 -4.68
N ILE A 166 -12.49 -4.36 -4.48
CA ILE A 166 -12.97 -2.98 -4.35
C ILE A 166 -12.74 -2.24 -5.65
N TRP A 167 -13.80 -1.62 -6.18
CA TRP A 167 -13.73 -0.68 -7.28
C TRP A 167 -13.68 0.74 -6.71
N LEU A 168 -12.62 1.49 -7.02
CA LEU A 168 -12.34 2.79 -6.42
C LEU A 168 -12.20 3.87 -7.49
N ASP A 169 -13.19 4.74 -7.53
CA ASP A 169 -13.03 6.10 -8.06
C ASP A 169 -12.68 7.03 -6.88
N PRO A 170 -11.44 7.57 -6.81
CA PRO A 170 -11.02 8.42 -5.71
C PRO A 170 -11.70 9.79 -5.67
N LEU A 171 -12.16 10.29 -6.82
CA LEU A 171 -12.81 11.58 -6.96
C LEU A 171 -13.57 11.62 -8.29
N ASP A 172 -14.85 11.29 -8.24
CA ASP A 172 -15.74 11.44 -9.40
C ASP A 172 -15.89 12.93 -9.78
N ALA A 173 -16.17 13.17 -11.06
CA ALA A 173 -16.38 14.49 -11.65
C ALA A 173 -15.19 15.45 -11.45
N THR A 174 -13.96 14.98 -11.75
CA THR A 174 -12.73 15.77 -11.58
C THR A 174 -12.76 17.08 -12.39
N LYS A 175 -13.41 17.12 -13.56
CA LYS A 175 -13.56 18.35 -14.37
C LYS A 175 -14.39 19.41 -13.64
N GLU A 176 -15.52 19.00 -13.09
CA GLU A 176 -16.42 19.82 -12.29
C GLU A 176 -15.75 20.26 -11.00
N PHE A 177 -14.94 19.37 -10.40
CA PHE A 177 -14.10 19.71 -9.24
C PHE A 177 -13.11 20.83 -9.56
N THR A 178 -12.51 20.82 -10.75
CA THR A 178 -11.66 21.90 -11.24
C THR A 178 -12.43 23.17 -11.66
N GLY A 179 -13.77 23.15 -11.63
CA GLY A 179 -14.60 24.29 -12.00
C GLY A 179 -14.74 24.51 -13.51
N PHE A 180 -14.26 23.59 -14.34
CA PHE A 180 -14.57 23.57 -15.76
C PHE A 180 -15.97 22.96 -15.94
N ILE A 181 -16.98 23.81 -16.04
CA ILE A 181 -18.33 23.43 -16.45
C ILE A 181 -18.45 23.82 -17.93
N PHE A 182 -18.95 22.91 -18.77
CA PHE A 182 -19.35 23.26 -20.14
C PHE A 182 -20.48 24.28 -20.05
N ILE A 183 -20.18 25.55 -20.36
CA ILE A 183 -21.15 26.54 -20.81
C ILE A 183 -20.94 26.71 -22.31
#